data_AF-A0A6V7X2N7-F1
#
_entry.id   AF-A0A6V7X2N7-F1
#
_cell.length_a   1.000
_cell.length_b   1.000
_cell.length_c   1.000
_cell.angle_alpha   90.00
_cell.angle_beta   90.00
_cell.angle_gamma   90.00
#
_symmetry.space_group_name_H-M   'P 1'
#
loop_
_entity.id
_entity.type
_entity.pdbx_description
1 polymer ?
#
loop_
_entity_poly.entity_id
_entity_poly.type
_entity_poly.pdbx_seq_one_letter_code
_entity_poly.pdbx_strand_id
1 'polypeptide(L)'
;MARVHLLKAMQKIVGAPGCSLLYGDTDSVLFSYPKRQGCPLSAGPHLGDLAPEYDDCDIKEYVGAACKAYGLSMKEKKTGKEVTTLKVRGITLNSEVCKKLHYESFKESVLEFGKRFDDEREDEEEENNEENDVILVEYSHFLKPNLKKGTVVTTKLSKKFQPIILKGIVVPENKIVNFGSKF
;
A
#
# COMPACT_ATOMS: atom_id res chain seq x y z
N MET A 1 11.74 -0.62 22.12
CA MET A 1 10.73 -1.62 22.54
C MET A 1 9.62 -1.86 21.51
N ALA A 2 9.07 -0.84 20.82
CA ALA A 2 8.02 -1.02 19.80
C ALA A 2 8.42 -1.92 18.61
N ARG A 3 9.62 -1.73 18.03
CA ARG A 3 10.11 -2.59 16.93
C ARG A 3 10.16 -4.08 17.29
N VAL A 4 10.50 -4.40 18.53
CA VAL A 4 10.55 -5.79 19.02
C VAL A 4 9.14 -6.38 19.15
N HIS A 5 8.16 -5.58 19.56
CA HIS A 5 6.76 -6.01 19.61
C HIS A 5 6.22 -6.31 18.21
N LEU A 6 6.47 -5.41 17.25
CA LEU A 6 6.08 -5.62 15.85
C LEU A 6 6.74 -6.89 15.29
N LEU A 7 8.04 -7.07 15.51
CA LEU A 7 8.77 -8.25 15.03
C LEU A 7 8.20 -9.54 15.61
N LYS A 8 7.86 -9.58 16.90
CA LYS A 8 7.21 -10.74 17.53
C LYS A 8 5.84 -11.03 16.91
N ALA A 9 5.06 -10.01 16.59
CA ALA A 9 3.77 -10.17 15.92
C ALA A 9 3.95 -10.75 14.50
N MET A 10 4.91 -10.22 13.73
CA MET A 10 5.26 -10.74 12.41
C MET A 10 5.73 -12.19 12.46
N GLN A 11 6.58 -12.56 13.44
CA GLN A 11 7.03 -13.93 13.64
C GLN A 11 5.87 -14.89 13.97
N LYS A 12 4.91 -14.46 14.79
CA LYS A 12 3.69 -15.25 15.07
C LYS A 12 2.84 -15.46 13.81
N ILE A 13 2.68 -14.42 12.97
CA ILE A 13 1.95 -14.52 11.71
C ILE A 13 2.65 -15.50 10.77
N VAL A 14 3.96 -15.35 10.55
CA VAL A 14 4.73 -16.19 9.62
C VAL A 14 4.84 -17.64 10.11
N GLY A 15 4.87 -17.85 11.43
CA GLY A 15 4.89 -19.19 12.03
C GLY A 15 3.53 -19.89 12.04
N ALA A 16 2.43 -19.19 11.80
CA ALA A 16 1.09 -19.78 11.73
C ALA A 16 0.85 -20.37 10.33
N PRO A 17 0.36 -21.61 10.23
CA PRO A 17 0.19 -22.26 8.93
C PRO A 17 -0.90 -21.55 8.11
N GLY A 18 -0.66 -21.37 6.81
CA GLY A 18 -1.60 -20.72 5.90
C GLY A 18 -1.81 -19.22 6.13
N CYS A 19 -1.06 -18.60 7.04
CA CYS A 19 -1.04 -17.15 7.21
C CYS A 19 0.02 -16.54 6.31
N SER A 20 -0.18 -15.28 5.91
CA SER A 20 0.78 -14.58 5.08
C SER A 20 0.83 -13.10 5.41
N LEU A 21 2.04 -12.60 5.62
CA LEU A 21 2.28 -11.21 5.96
C LEU A 21 2.29 -10.35 4.70
N LEU A 22 1.44 -9.34 4.64
CA LEU A 22 1.27 -8.44 3.48
C LEU A 22 2.05 -7.13 3.65
N TYR A 23 2.02 -6.56 4.86
CA TYR A 23 2.62 -5.26 5.15
C TYR A 23 2.95 -5.10 6.63
N GLY A 24 3.93 -4.26 6.93
CA GLY A 24 4.23 -3.81 8.28
C GLY A 24 4.85 -2.42 8.29
N ASP A 25 4.39 -1.56 9.20
CA ASP A 25 4.92 -0.21 9.40
C ASP A 25 4.80 0.22 10.87
N THR A 26 5.96 0.41 11.51
CA THR A 26 6.16 0.96 12.87
C THR A 26 5.44 0.21 13.99
N ASP A 27 4.12 0.22 13.99
CA ASP A 27 3.17 -0.33 14.96
C ASP A 27 1.96 -1.02 14.30
N SER A 28 1.90 -1.08 12.97
CA SER A 28 0.81 -1.71 12.19
C SER A 28 1.31 -2.90 11.38
N VAL A 29 0.45 -3.91 11.21
CA VAL A 29 0.65 -5.06 10.32
C VAL A 29 -0.61 -5.35 9.52
N LEU A 30 -0.47 -5.68 8.24
CA LEU A 30 -1.53 -6.32 7.45
C LEU A 30 -1.08 -7.73 7.12
N PHE A 31 -1.99 -8.68 7.27
CA PHE A 31 -1.75 -10.08 6.99
C PHE A 31 -3.07 -10.78 6.63
N SER A 32 -2.96 -11.88 5.90
CA SER A 32 -4.07 -12.80 5.64
C SER A 32 -3.95 -14.02 6.55
N TYR A 33 -5.10 -14.61 6.90
CA TYR A 33 -5.17 -15.84 7.68
C TYR A 33 -6.41 -16.66 7.28
N PRO A 34 -6.37 -18.01 7.41
CA PRO A 34 -7.52 -18.84 7.10
C PRO A 34 -8.66 -18.63 8.11
N LYS A 35 -9.88 -18.37 7.62
CA LYS A 35 -11.06 -18.14 8.49
C LYS A 35 -11.32 -19.29 9.48
N ARG A 36 -10.98 -20.54 9.11
CA ARG A 36 -11.16 -21.72 9.96
C ARG A 36 -10.23 -21.76 11.18
N GLN A 37 -9.07 -21.13 11.09
CA GLN A 37 -8.02 -21.18 12.11
C GLN A 37 -8.10 -19.99 13.08
N GLY A 38 -8.79 -18.92 12.68
CA GLY A 38 -8.89 -17.70 13.46
C GLY A 38 -7.64 -16.82 13.37
N CYS A 39 -7.73 -15.63 13.93
CA CYS A 39 -6.63 -14.66 13.92
C CYS A 39 -5.48 -15.16 14.83
N PRO A 40 -4.23 -15.26 14.33
CA PRO A 40 -3.06 -15.68 15.12
C PRO A 40 -2.60 -14.62 16.12
N LEU A 41 -3.11 -13.40 16.03
CA LEU A 41 -2.78 -12.29 16.92
C LEU A 41 -3.93 -12.01 17.90
N SER A 42 -3.57 -11.74 19.15
CA SER A 42 -4.50 -11.27 20.18
C SER A 42 -4.65 -9.76 20.08
N ALA A 43 -5.89 -9.29 19.93
CA ALA A 43 -6.23 -7.88 20.08
C ALA A 43 -6.61 -7.57 21.54
N GLY A 44 -6.41 -6.34 21.99
CA GLY A 44 -6.72 -5.94 23.37
C GLY A 44 -7.00 -4.43 23.50
N PRO A 45 -7.68 -4.01 24.59
CA PRO A 45 -8.05 -2.61 24.81
C PRO A 45 -6.97 -1.78 25.51
N HIS A 46 -5.86 -2.39 25.95
CA HIS A 46 -4.87 -1.69 26.76
C HIS A 46 -3.80 -1.00 25.90
N LEU A 47 -3.11 -0.03 26.50
CA LEU A 47 -2.03 0.70 25.83
C LEU A 47 -0.89 -0.26 25.45
N GLY A 48 -0.62 -0.38 24.16
CA GLY A 48 0.40 -1.27 23.61
C GLY A 48 -0.14 -2.57 23.03
N ASP A 49 -1.43 -2.86 23.21
CA ASP A 49 -2.10 -3.97 22.54
C ASP A 49 -2.37 -3.64 21.06
N LEU A 50 -2.43 -4.67 20.23
CA LEU A 50 -2.88 -4.53 18.85
C LEU A 50 -4.40 -4.35 18.83
N ALA A 51 -4.88 -3.49 17.94
CA ALA A 51 -6.31 -3.26 17.73
C ALA A 51 -6.66 -3.44 16.24
N PRO A 52 -7.85 -3.97 15.92
CA PRO A 52 -8.31 -4.05 14.54
C PRO A 52 -8.61 -2.65 14.00
N GLU A 53 -7.92 -2.23 12.94
CA GLU A 53 -8.11 -0.90 12.32
C GLU A 53 -9.44 -0.80 11.55
N TYR A 54 -9.88 -1.91 10.95
CA TYR A 54 -11.06 -1.97 10.08
C TYR A 54 -12.06 -3.02 10.58
N ASP A 55 -12.50 -2.94 11.83
CA ASP A 55 -13.38 -3.96 12.44
C ASP A 55 -14.77 -4.06 11.75
N ASP A 56 -15.27 -2.93 11.25
CA ASP A 56 -16.56 -2.84 10.53
C ASP A 56 -16.50 -3.28 9.06
N CYS A 57 -15.32 -3.60 8.53
CA CYS A 57 -15.09 -3.88 7.12
C CYS A 57 -14.37 -5.22 6.89
N ASP A 58 -14.74 -5.91 5.82
CA ASP A 58 -14.00 -7.06 5.32
C ASP A 58 -13.09 -6.61 4.17
N ILE A 59 -11.77 -6.75 4.34
CA ILE A 59 -10.80 -6.48 3.28
C ILE A 59 -10.92 -7.57 2.21
N LYS A 60 -11.24 -7.17 0.98
CA LYS A 60 -11.34 -8.06 -0.19
C LYS A 60 -10.03 -8.14 -0.96
N GLU A 61 -9.39 -7.00 -1.16
CA GLU A 61 -8.21 -6.88 -2.00
C GLU A 61 -7.21 -5.91 -1.37
N TYR A 62 -5.94 -6.29 -1.45
CA TYR A 62 -4.80 -5.49 -1.03
C TYR A 62 -3.86 -5.31 -2.22
N VAL A 63 -3.46 -4.07 -2.48
CA VAL A 63 -2.50 -3.73 -3.53
C VAL A 63 -1.36 -2.96 -2.90
N GLY A 64 -0.14 -3.50 -2.96
CA GLY A 64 1.08 -2.83 -2.49
C GLY A 64 1.89 -2.30 -3.67
N ALA A 65 2.29 -1.03 -3.61
CA ALA A 65 3.14 -0.42 -4.65
C ALA A 65 4.57 -0.12 -4.16
N ALA A 66 4.73 0.25 -2.88
CA ALA A 66 6.03 0.56 -2.28
C ALA A 66 5.93 0.59 -0.74
N CYS A 67 7.06 0.87 -0.08
CA CYS A 67 7.05 1.19 1.36
C CYS A 67 6.14 2.40 1.64
N LYS A 68 5.12 2.21 2.48
CA LYS A 68 4.12 3.24 2.82
C LYS A 68 3.29 3.72 1.62
N ALA A 69 3.10 2.85 0.63
CA ALA A 69 2.20 3.06 -0.50
C ALA A 69 1.37 1.79 -0.77
N TYR A 70 0.10 1.79 -0.35
CA TYR A 70 -0.82 0.67 -0.56
C TYR A 70 -2.28 1.12 -0.74
N GLY A 71 -3.06 0.27 -1.42
CA GLY A 71 -4.50 0.38 -1.59
C GLY A 71 -5.24 -0.79 -0.97
N LEU A 72 -6.44 -0.54 -0.46
CA LEU A 72 -7.37 -1.53 0.07
C LEU A 72 -8.73 -1.38 -0.61
N SER A 73 -9.29 -2.49 -1.08
CA SER A 73 -10.72 -2.60 -1.39
C SER A 73 -11.40 -3.41 -0.30
N MET A 74 -12.44 -2.84 0.29
CA MET A 74 -13.11 -3.35 1.48
C MET A 74 -14.62 -3.39 1.25
N LYS A 75 -15.30 -4.29 1.95
CA LYS A 75 -16.76 -4.36 2.00
C LYS A 75 -17.25 -4.10 3.41
N GLU A 76 -18.08 -3.09 3.59
CA GLU A 76 -18.65 -2.78 4.90
C GLU A 76 -19.65 -3.88 5.33
N LYS A 77 -19.52 -4.37 6.56
CA LYS A 77 -20.35 -5.48 7.08
C LYS A 77 -21.82 -5.07 7.26
N LYS A 78 -22.06 -3.80 7.60
CA LYS A 78 -23.41 -3.26 7.91
C LYS A 78 -24.24 -2.98 6.66
N THR A 79 -23.64 -2.34 5.65
CA THR A 79 -24.35 -1.88 4.44
C THR A 79 -24.08 -2.76 3.22
N GLY A 80 -23.01 -3.56 3.26
CA GLY A 80 -22.52 -4.30 2.10
C GLY A 80 -21.86 -3.43 1.03
N LYS A 81 -21.71 -2.12 1.27
CA LYS A 81 -21.11 -1.17 0.33
C LYS A 81 -19.61 -1.41 0.19
N GLU A 82 -19.10 -1.26 -1.03
CA GLU A 82 -17.67 -1.29 -1.29
C GLU A 82 -17.03 0.06 -0.96
N VAL A 83 -15.94 0.00 -0.20
CA VAL A 83 -15.17 1.15 0.27
C VAL A 83 -13.73 0.91 -0.14
N THR A 84 -13.15 1.84 -0.86
CA THR A 84 -11.73 1.81 -1.22
C THR A 84 -10.96 2.81 -0.37
N THR A 85 -9.72 2.48 -0.05
CA THR A 85 -8.81 3.36 0.69
C THR A 85 -7.43 3.28 0.08
N LEU A 86 -6.83 4.46 -0.15
CA LEU A 86 -5.49 4.58 -0.69
C LEU A 86 -4.60 5.31 0.32
N LYS A 87 -3.47 4.72 0.67
CA LYS A 87 -2.47 5.34 1.54
C LYS A 87 -1.14 5.44 0.78
N VAL A 88 -0.77 6.65 0.37
CA VAL A 88 0.49 6.93 -0.33
C VAL A 88 1.25 8.02 0.40
N ARG A 89 2.37 7.67 1.05
CA ARG A 89 3.21 8.65 1.74
C ARG A 89 3.86 9.61 0.74
N GLY A 90 3.86 10.90 1.12
CA GLY A 90 4.52 11.95 0.33
C GLY A 90 3.61 12.58 -0.71
N ILE A 91 2.40 12.07 -0.91
CA ILE A 91 1.38 12.61 -1.80
C ILE A 91 0.15 12.96 -0.96
N THR A 92 -0.32 14.20 -1.08
CA THR A 92 -1.53 14.64 -0.42
C THR A 92 -2.72 14.33 -1.31
N LEU A 93 -3.59 13.42 -0.86
CA LEU A 93 -4.80 13.05 -1.58
C LEU A 93 -5.87 14.14 -1.38
N ASN A 94 -5.88 15.13 -2.28
CA ASN A 94 -6.96 16.11 -2.39
C ASN A 94 -7.92 15.71 -3.53
N SER A 95 -9.03 16.42 -3.71
CA SER A 95 -10.02 16.05 -4.74
C SER A 95 -9.48 16.09 -6.17
N GLU A 96 -8.50 16.94 -6.48
CA GLU A 96 -7.86 17.01 -7.81
C GLU A 96 -6.91 15.83 -8.02
N VAL A 97 -6.11 15.51 -7.01
CA VAL A 97 -5.21 14.36 -7.00
C VAL A 97 -6.00 13.06 -7.08
N CYS A 98 -7.10 12.94 -6.34
CA CYS A 98 -7.95 11.74 -6.36
C CYS A 98 -8.62 11.49 -7.72
N LYS A 99 -8.68 12.47 -8.63
CA LYS A 99 -9.10 12.21 -10.03
C LYS A 99 -8.04 11.46 -10.83
N LYS A 100 -6.76 11.69 -10.54
CA LYS A 100 -5.62 11.06 -11.23
C LYS A 100 -5.13 9.81 -10.50
N LEU A 101 -5.04 9.87 -9.18
CA LEU A 101 -4.51 8.84 -8.29
C LEU A 101 -5.61 8.37 -7.33
N HIS A 102 -6.27 7.29 -7.72
CA HIS A 102 -7.32 6.61 -6.94
C HIS A 102 -7.05 5.11 -6.94
N TYR A 103 -7.88 4.33 -6.26
CA TYR A 103 -7.65 2.90 -6.09
C TYR A 103 -7.45 2.16 -7.42
N GLU A 104 -8.32 2.40 -8.41
CA GLU A 104 -8.23 1.73 -9.72
C GLU A 104 -6.97 2.15 -10.48
N SER A 105 -6.71 3.45 -10.65
CA SER A 105 -5.49 3.88 -11.36
C SER A 105 -4.20 3.47 -10.65
N PHE A 106 -4.22 3.40 -9.32
CA PHE A 106 -3.10 2.87 -8.54
C PHE A 106 -2.91 1.37 -8.77
N LYS A 107 -3.99 0.59 -8.81
CA LYS A 107 -3.96 -0.84 -9.08
C LYS A 107 -3.45 -1.13 -10.49
N GLU A 108 -3.96 -0.43 -11.50
CA GLU A 108 -3.51 -0.53 -12.89
C GLU A 108 -2.00 -0.27 -12.99
N SER A 109 -1.53 0.85 -12.44
CA SER A 109 -0.11 1.22 -12.43
C SER A 109 0.77 0.15 -11.77
N VAL A 110 0.32 -0.46 -10.66
CA VAL A 110 1.07 -1.54 -9.98
C VAL A 110 1.10 -2.82 -10.81
N LEU A 111 -0.02 -3.19 -11.44
CA LEU A 111 -0.11 -4.39 -12.26
C LEU A 111 0.70 -4.26 -13.55
N GLU A 112 0.68 -3.10 -14.20
CA GLU A 112 1.50 -2.80 -15.38
C GLU A 112 2.99 -2.89 -15.06
N PHE A 113 3.42 -2.27 -13.96
CA PHE A 113 4.79 -2.37 -13.48
C PHE A 113 5.18 -3.83 -13.16
N GLY A 114 4.27 -4.61 -12.58
CA GLY A 114 4.49 -6.03 -12.31
C GLY A 114 4.71 -6.89 -13.56
N LYS A 115 3.93 -6.66 -14.62
CA LYS A 115 4.06 -7.40 -15.89
C LYS A 115 5.42 -7.16 -16.55
N ARG A 116 5.89 -5.90 -16.59
CA ARG A 116 7.21 -5.55 -17.14
C ARG A 116 8.34 -6.29 -16.43
N PHE A 117 8.30 -6.40 -15.11
CA PHE A 117 9.30 -7.15 -14.34
C PHE A 117 9.35 -8.66 -14.64
N ASP A 118 8.24 -9.24 -15.08
CA ASP A 118 8.19 -10.64 -15.47
C ASP A 118 8.64 -10.84 -16.93
N ASP A 119 8.32 -9.90 -17.83
CA ASP A 119 8.72 -9.94 -19.25
C ASP A 119 10.22 -9.59 -19.45
N GLU A 120 10.80 -8.69 -18.65
CA GLU A 120 12.24 -8.32 -18.68
C GLU A 120 13.19 -9.47 -18.26
N ARG A 121 12.66 -10.64 -17.89
CA ARG A 121 13.45 -11.86 -17.68
C ARG A 121 13.61 -12.72 -18.93
N GLU A 122 12.96 -12.39 -20.05
CA GLU A 122 13.06 -13.20 -21.28
C GLU A 122 13.82 -12.59 -22.46
N ASP A 123 13.95 -11.28 -22.68
CA ASP A 123 14.83 -10.78 -23.75
C ASP A 123 15.38 -9.37 -23.47
N GLU A 124 16.66 -9.16 -23.76
CA GLU A 124 17.30 -7.84 -23.81
C GLU A 124 16.71 -7.03 -24.97
N GLU A 125 16.55 -5.71 -24.78
CA GLU A 125 16.15 -4.68 -25.76
C GLU A 125 14.64 -4.35 -25.86
N GLU A 126 14.12 -3.50 -24.97
CA GLU A 126 13.11 -2.52 -25.39
C GLU A 126 13.39 -1.12 -24.81
N GLU A 127 13.40 -0.15 -25.72
CA GLU A 127 13.65 1.27 -25.50
C GLU A 127 12.60 1.89 -24.55
N ASN A 128 13.11 2.44 -23.43
CA ASN A 128 12.57 3.52 -22.61
C ASN A 128 11.19 4.08 -23.01
N ASN A 129 10.12 3.47 -22.49
CA ASN A 129 8.84 4.13 -22.25
C ASN A 129 8.65 4.40 -20.75
N GLU A 130 9.55 5.20 -20.17
CA GLU A 130 9.51 5.63 -18.76
C GLU A 130 8.32 6.56 -18.44
N GLU A 131 7.61 7.09 -19.44
CA GLU A 131 6.54 8.09 -19.23
C GLU A 131 5.18 7.49 -18.84
N ASN A 132 4.89 6.23 -19.17
CA ASN A 132 3.55 5.66 -18.94
C ASN A 132 3.32 5.16 -17.51
N ASP A 133 4.37 4.80 -16.76
CA ASP A 133 4.23 4.22 -15.41
C ASP A 133 4.20 5.27 -14.29
N VAL A 134 4.32 6.55 -14.66
CA VAL A 134 4.47 7.65 -13.71
C VAL A 134 3.18 8.44 -13.62
N ILE A 135 2.46 8.27 -12.51
CA ILE A 135 1.29 9.11 -12.22
C ILE A 135 1.80 10.49 -11.79
N LEU A 136 1.63 11.47 -12.68
CA LEU A 136 1.94 12.87 -12.43
C LEU A 136 0.83 13.55 -11.61
N VAL A 137 1.17 13.87 -10.38
CA VAL A 137 0.29 14.55 -9.43
C VAL A 137 0.67 16.02 -9.35
N GLU A 138 -0.27 16.90 -9.65
CA GLU A 138 -0.06 18.35 -9.67
C GLU A 138 -0.90 19.03 -8.58
N TYR A 139 -0.29 19.97 -7.89
CA TYR A 139 -0.91 20.82 -6.89
C TYR A 139 -0.88 22.25 -7.40
N SER A 140 -2.01 22.72 -7.92
CA SER A 140 -2.15 24.07 -8.50
C SER A 140 -1.99 25.18 -7.46
N HIS A 141 -2.32 24.89 -6.20
CA HIS A 141 -2.40 25.87 -5.11
C HIS A 141 -1.54 25.49 -3.90
N PHE A 142 -0.25 25.20 -4.10
CA PHE A 142 0.64 24.90 -2.98
C PHE A 142 1.16 26.18 -2.33
N LEU A 143 0.91 26.34 -1.03
CA LEU A 143 1.37 27.51 -0.26
C LEU A 143 2.83 27.33 0.15
N LYS A 144 3.69 28.25 -0.30
CA LYS A 144 5.10 28.29 0.10
C LYS A 144 5.35 29.52 0.98
N PRO A 145 5.62 29.32 2.29
CA PRO A 145 5.97 30.43 3.17
C PRO A 145 7.39 30.94 2.87
N ASN A 146 7.54 32.25 2.77
CA ASN A 146 8.82 32.94 2.68
C ASN A 146 9.16 33.58 4.02
N LEU A 147 9.86 32.83 4.86
CA LEU A 147 10.24 33.24 6.23
C LEU A 147 11.06 34.54 6.25
N LYS A 148 11.84 34.84 5.20
CA LYS A 148 12.67 36.05 5.13
C LYS A 148 11.87 37.30 4.84
N LYS A 149 10.75 37.18 4.11
CA LYS A 149 9.91 38.32 3.70
C LYS A 149 8.58 38.39 4.46
N GLY A 150 8.26 37.40 5.30
CA GLY A 150 6.98 37.32 5.99
C GLY A 150 5.78 37.12 5.05
N THR A 151 6.00 36.65 3.82
CA THR A 151 4.94 36.50 2.82
C THR A 151 4.63 35.03 2.55
N VAL A 152 3.40 34.74 2.12
CA VAL A 152 2.99 33.43 1.62
C VAL A 152 2.69 33.57 0.13
N VAL A 153 3.32 32.74 -0.70
CA VAL A 153 3.08 32.72 -2.14
C VAL A 153 2.53 31.37 -2.56
N THR A 154 1.55 31.40 -3.47
CA THR A 154 1.04 30.19 -4.11
C THR A 154 1.97 29.80 -5.25
N THR A 155 2.42 28.55 -5.27
CA THR A 155 3.27 28.01 -6.33
C THR A 155 2.68 26.68 -6.78
N LYS A 156 2.87 26.33 -8.06
CA LYS A 156 2.54 24.99 -8.56
C LYS A 156 3.59 24.00 -8.07
N LEU A 157 3.17 22.86 -7.55
CA LEU A 157 4.05 21.75 -7.18
C LEU A 157 3.64 20.52 -7.97
N SER A 158 4.58 19.86 -8.65
CA SER A 158 4.37 18.56 -9.27
C SER A 158 5.12 17.48 -8.49
N LYS A 159 4.50 16.31 -8.36
CA LYS A 159 5.08 15.11 -7.77
C LYS A 159 4.83 13.94 -8.71
N LYS A 160 5.83 13.08 -8.83
CA LYS A 160 5.75 11.84 -9.58
C LYS A 160 5.47 10.70 -8.61
N PHE A 161 4.46 9.89 -8.88
CA PHE A 161 4.27 8.61 -8.23
C PHE A 161 4.72 7.52 -9.20
N GLN A 162 5.64 6.67 -8.74
CA GLN A 162 6.10 5.50 -9.47
C GLN A 162 6.05 4.32 -8.50
N PRO A 163 5.40 3.20 -8.87
CA PRO A 163 5.49 1.97 -8.11
C PRO A 163 6.96 1.54 -7.99
N ILE A 164 7.33 1.03 -6.83
CA ILE A 164 8.64 0.40 -6.62
C ILE A 164 8.31 -0.95 -6.00
N ILE A 165 8.17 -1.98 -6.84
CA ILE A 165 7.93 -3.34 -6.37
C ILE A 165 9.21 -3.84 -5.69
N LEU A 166 9.27 -3.48 -4.42
CA LEU A 166 10.11 -4.12 -3.43
C LEU A 166 9.25 -5.21 -2.76
N LYS A 167 7.95 -4.96 -2.50
CA LYS A 167 7.06 -5.89 -1.77
C LYS A 167 5.91 -6.33 -2.65
N GLY A 168 5.77 -7.65 -2.81
CA GLY A 168 5.06 -8.33 -3.90
C GLY A 168 3.57 -8.06 -4.08
N ILE A 169 3.08 -8.55 -5.23
CA ILE A 169 1.68 -8.51 -5.68
C ILE A 169 0.92 -9.73 -5.12
N VAL A 170 -0.35 -9.53 -4.74
CA VAL A 170 -1.29 -10.63 -4.52
C VAL A 170 -1.94 -10.95 -5.87
N VAL A 171 -1.50 -12.03 -6.50
CA VAL A 171 -2.07 -12.58 -7.74
C VAL A 171 -3.37 -13.33 -7.40
N PRO A 172 -4.36 -13.44 -8.31
CA PRO A 172 -5.49 -14.36 -8.11
C PRO A 172 -4.96 -15.76 -7.75
N GLU A 173 -5.48 -16.38 -6.68
CA GLU A 173 -5.02 -17.61 -5.98
C GLU A 173 -4.41 -17.40 -4.57
N ASN A 174 -4.37 -16.19 -4.02
CA ASN A 174 -3.83 -15.92 -2.67
C ASN A 174 -2.33 -16.25 -2.49
N LYS A 175 -1.55 -16.34 -3.57
CA LYS A 175 -0.09 -16.47 -3.47
C LYS A 175 0.52 -15.10 -3.19
N ILE A 176 1.19 -14.99 -2.05
CA ILE A 176 1.96 -13.82 -1.64
C ILE A 176 3.42 -14.15 -1.89
N VAL A 177 4.03 -13.49 -2.88
CA VAL A 177 5.45 -13.69 -3.20
C VAL A 177 6.28 -12.74 -2.34
N ASN A 178 7.16 -13.30 -1.52
CA ASN A 178 8.09 -12.54 -0.69
C ASN A 178 9.34 -12.15 -1.47
N PHE A 179 9.90 -11.01 -1.06
CA PHE A 179 11.31 -10.66 -1.24
C PHE A 179 12.23 -11.87 -0.98
N GLY A 180 13.11 -12.17 -1.95
CA GLY A 180 14.24 -13.07 -1.77
C GLY A 180 13.97 -14.56 -1.97
N SER A 181 12.78 -14.95 -2.44
CA SER A 181 12.49 -16.35 -2.75
C SER A 181 13.06 -16.69 -4.13
N LYS A 182 14.19 -17.42 -4.18
CA LYS A 182 14.55 -18.20 -5.36
C LYS A 182 13.60 -19.39 -5.46
N PHE A 183 13.23 -19.72 -6.70
CA PHE A 183 12.56 -20.95 -7.07
C PHE A 183 13.28 -22.18 -6.51
#